data_AF-A0A1G9NRK9-F1
#
_entry.id   AF-A0A1G9NRK9-F1
#
_cell.length_a   1.000
_cell.length_b   1.000
_cell.length_c   1.000
_cell.angle_alpha   90.00
_cell.angle_beta   90.00
_cell.angle_gamma   90.00
#
_symmetry.space_group_name_H-M   'P 1'
#
loop_
_entity.id
_entity.type
_entity.pdbx_description
1 polymer ?
#
loop_
_entity_poly.entity_id
_entity_poly.type
_entity_poly.pdbx_seq_one_letter_code
_entity_poly.pdbx_strand_id
1 'polypeptide(L)'
;MELLLLLAIAGGVIYFLSNRDGGSRKQLEQQQLDDALADAKRWTDRLGSQVLNLAGTDTASSQAMADASERFTAASAALADARSVKQAHLARESALEGLHYVNAAREIMGMPAGPPLPELEGQRRAGRVTEQRTVTQEDGTVVTASPHASEQTPHYYPGGAVAGRPVPAGWYSTAWWAPAMMTGMWAASSMLFYSAMFAGMAGTPSAAEFEAGDFGDAGADAGDMGDMGEAGDMGEAGDVGGGFFDGGDMGGGFDFGGFDF
;
A
#
# COMPACT_ATOMS: atom_id res chain seq x y z
N MET A 1 -25.46 58.10 -16.24
CA MET A 1 -25.03 57.84 -14.84
C MET A 1 -25.76 56.63 -14.25
N GLU A 2 -27.08 56.48 -14.47
CA GLU A 2 -27.86 55.32 -13.99
C GLU A 2 -27.41 53.95 -14.52
N LEU A 3 -26.99 53.84 -15.80
CA LEU A 3 -26.55 52.57 -16.39
C LEU A 3 -25.27 52.00 -15.73
N LEU A 4 -24.34 52.87 -15.35
CA LEU A 4 -23.09 52.48 -14.66
C LEU A 4 -23.35 52.01 -13.23
N LEU A 5 -24.34 52.60 -12.58
CA LEU A 5 -24.75 52.27 -11.22
C LEU A 5 -25.44 50.90 -11.17
N LEU A 6 -26.28 50.60 -12.17
CA LEU A 6 -26.88 49.28 -12.34
C LEU A 6 -25.86 48.18 -12.64
N LEU A 7 -24.85 48.46 -13.48
CA LEU A 7 -23.76 47.50 -13.75
C LEU A 7 -22.89 47.24 -12.52
N ALA A 8 -22.62 48.26 -11.71
CA ALA A 8 -21.87 48.10 -10.46
C ALA A 8 -22.64 47.24 -9.43
N ILE A 9 -23.95 47.45 -9.31
CA ILE A 9 -24.80 46.64 -8.42
C ILE A 9 -24.86 45.19 -8.92
N ALA A 10 -25.07 44.98 -10.23
CA ALA A 10 -25.10 43.65 -10.82
C ALA A 10 -23.77 42.89 -10.63
N GLY A 11 -22.64 43.57 -10.85
CA GLY A 11 -21.31 43.01 -10.62
C GLY A 11 -21.06 42.64 -9.15
N GLY A 12 -21.49 43.49 -8.21
CA GLY A 12 -21.37 43.22 -6.77
C GLY A 12 -22.22 42.04 -6.30
N VAL A 13 -23.42 41.88 -6.84
CA VAL A 13 -24.30 40.73 -6.55
C VAL A 13 -23.73 39.44 -7.09
N ILE A 14 -23.20 39.45 -8.32
CA ILE A 14 -22.56 38.27 -8.93
C ILE A 14 -21.31 37.87 -8.13
N TYR A 15 -20.45 38.83 -7.76
CA TYR A 15 -19.27 38.58 -6.93
C TYR A 15 -19.61 38.02 -5.55
N PHE A 16 -20.64 38.55 -4.90
CA PHE A 16 -21.06 38.07 -3.57
C PHE A 16 -21.64 36.66 -3.62
N LEU A 17 -22.36 36.30 -4.69
CA LEU A 17 -22.89 34.95 -4.90
C LEU A 17 -21.76 33.95 -5.18
N SER A 18 -20.77 34.29 -6.01
CA SER A 18 -19.66 33.40 -6.32
C SER A 18 -18.65 33.23 -5.17
N ASN A 19 -18.51 34.22 -4.28
CA ASN A 19 -17.63 34.12 -3.12
C ASN A 19 -18.21 33.27 -1.97
N ARG A 20 -19.53 32.99 -1.99
CA ARG A 20 -20.22 32.22 -0.95
C ARG A 20 -20.04 30.70 -1.13
N ASP A 21 -19.88 30.24 -2.36
CA ASP A 21 -19.69 28.83 -2.69
C ASP A 21 -18.27 28.32 -2.42
N GLY A 22 -17.25 29.19 -2.55
CA GLY A 22 -15.84 28.82 -2.34
C GLY A 22 -15.48 28.53 -0.87
N GLY A 23 -16.09 29.22 0.08
CA GLY A 23 -15.86 28.98 1.51
C GLY A 23 -16.42 27.64 1.99
N SER A 24 -17.60 27.26 1.49
CA SER A 24 -18.21 25.96 1.81
C SER A 24 -17.41 24.78 1.27
N ARG A 25 -16.84 24.90 0.05
CA ARG A 25 -16.03 23.83 -0.55
C ARG A 25 -14.73 23.58 0.21
N LYS A 26 -13.97 24.63 0.53
CA LYS A 26 -12.74 24.51 1.31
C LYS A 26 -12.98 23.90 2.69
N GLN A 27 -14.10 24.26 3.33
CA GLN A 27 -14.46 23.68 4.62
C GLN A 27 -14.81 22.19 4.51
N LEU A 28 -15.48 21.76 3.44
CA LEU A 28 -15.78 20.35 3.19
C LEU A 28 -14.51 19.54 2.88
N GLU A 29 -13.60 20.08 2.07
CA GLU A 29 -12.31 19.43 1.76
C GLU A 29 -11.47 19.23 3.03
N GLN A 30 -11.41 20.24 3.90
CA GLN A 30 -10.71 20.12 5.18
C GLN A 30 -11.36 19.07 6.08
N GLN A 31 -12.69 19.04 6.17
CA GLN A 31 -13.40 18.01 6.95
C GLN A 31 -13.12 16.61 6.42
N GLN A 32 -13.13 16.41 5.10
CA GLN A 32 -12.80 15.12 4.49
C GLN A 32 -11.37 14.68 4.79
N LEU A 33 -10.42 15.63 4.77
CA LEU A 33 -9.04 15.35 5.14
C LEU A 33 -8.93 14.96 6.62
N ASP A 34 -9.55 15.72 7.52
CA ASP A 34 -9.54 15.45 8.96
C ASP A 34 -10.14 14.07 9.27
N ASP A 35 -11.25 13.71 8.63
CA ASP A 35 -11.89 12.40 8.75
C ASP A 35 -10.98 11.27 8.23
N ALA A 36 -10.34 11.47 7.07
CA ALA A 36 -9.42 10.47 6.50
C ALA A 36 -8.18 10.26 7.38
N LEU A 37 -7.61 11.34 7.93
CA LEU A 37 -6.50 11.27 8.89
C LEU A 37 -6.91 10.56 10.18
N ALA A 38 -8.12 10.82 10.69
CA ALA A 38 -8.64 10.16 11.86
C ALA A 38 -8.85 8.65 11.66
N ASP A 39 -9.38 8.23 10.49
CA ASP A 39 -9.53 6.80 10.18
C ASP A 39 -8.16 6.13 10.03
N ALA A 40 -7.23 6.73 9.29
CA ALA A 40 -5.86 6.22 9.15
C ALA A 40 -5.18 6.07 10.52
N LYS A 41 -5.28 7.10 11.38
CA LYS A 41 -4.77 7.06 12.74
C LYS A 41 -5.37 5.92 13.56
N ARG A 42 -6.68 5.74 13.51
CA ARG A 42 -7.36 4.67 14.24
C ARG A 42 -6.83 3.28 13.86
N TRP A 43 -6.60 3.03 12.57
CA TRP A 43 -6.05 1.75 12.10
C TRP A 43 -4.58 1.59 12.47
N THR A 44 -3.77 2.64 12.35
CA THR A 44 -2.36 2.64 12.76
C THR A 44 -2.21 2.40 14.27
N ASP A 45 -3.02 3.06 15.11
CA ASP A 45 -3.01 2.87 16.56
C ASP A 45 -3.43 1.43 16.92
N ARG A 46 -4.43 0.86 16.21
CA ARG A 46 -4.83 -0.55 16.37
C ARG A 46 -3.70 -1.50 16.01
N LEU A 47 -3.01 -1.27 14.89
CA LEU A 47 -1.87 -2.07 14.46
C LEU A 47 -0.73 -1.99 15.49
N GLY A 48 -0.36 -0.78 15.92
CA GLY A 48 0.66 -0.56 16.94
C GLY A 48 0.35 -1.31 18.24
N SER A 49 -0.92 -1.31 18.67
CA SER A 49 -1.35 -2.12 19.81
C SER A 49 -1.15 -3.62 19.60
N GLN A 50 -1.33 -4.15 18.40
CA GLN A 50 -1.08 -5.58 18.14
C GLN A 50 0.41 -5.89 18.12
N VAL A 51 1.20 -5.09 17.40
CA VAL A 51 2.66 -5.27 17.26
C VAL A 51 3.37 -5.20 18.61
N LEU A 52 2.94 -4.32 19.51
CA LEU A 52 3.57 -4.18 20.84
C LEU A 52 3.19 -5.28 21.84
N ASN A 53 2.07 -5.98 21.64
CA ASN A 53 1.52 -6.92 22.61
C ASN A 53 1.48 -8.38 22.14
N LEU A 54 1.79 -8.65 20.88
CA LEU A 54 1.82 -9.99 20.30
C LEU A 54 3.24 -10.33 19.86
N ALA A 55 3.73 -11.48 20.29
CA ALA A 55 4.98 -12.05 19.82
C ALA A 55 4.70 -13.38 19.13
N GLY A 56 5.40 -13.65 18.02
CA GLY A 56 5.35 -14.96 17.36
C GLY A 56 5.93 -16.05 18.26
N THR A 57 5.39 -17.26 18.14
CA THR A 57 5.84 -18.44 18.92
C THR A 57 6.66 -19.43 18.11
N ASP A 58 6.72 -19.24 16.79
CA ASP A 58 7.47 -20.04 15.83
C ASP A 58 8.03 -19.12 14.72
N THR A 59 8.82 -19.68 13.80
CA THR A 59 9.45 -18.91 12.73
C THR A 59 8.43 -18.20 11.82
N ALA A 60 7.33 -18.86 11.46
CA ALA A 60 6.35 -18.31 10.54
C ALA A 60 5.55 -17.16 11.16
N SER A 61 5.09 -17.35 12.40
CA SER A 61 4.37 -16.33 13.17
C SER A 61 5.29 -15.16 13.55
N SER A 62 6.57 -15.43 13.82
CA SER A 62 7.57 -14.38 14.07
C SER A 62 7.83 -13.55 12.82
N GLN A 63 7.93 -14.18 11.65
CA GLN A 63 8.06 -13.47 10.37
C GLN A 63 6.83 -12.62 10.08
N ALA A 64 5.63 -13.16 10.24
CA ALA A 64 4.40 -12.39 10.02
C ALA A 64 4.30 -11.18 10.99
N MET A 65 4.74 -11.33 12.25
CA MET A 65 4.82 -10.19 13.17
C MET A 65 5.92 -9.17 12.81
N ALA A 66 7.03 -9.62 12.22
CA ALA A 66 8.06 -8.73 11.68
C ALA A 66 7.51 -7.92 10.50
N ASP A 67 6.85 -8.58 9.53
CA ASP A 67 6.20 -7.93 8.39
C ASP A 67 5.12 -6.92 8.88
N ALA A 68 4.35 -7.28 9.91
CA ALA A 68 3.39 -6.37 10.54
C ALA A 68 4.07 -5.13 11.17
N SER A 69 5.25 -5.31 11.78
CA SER A 69 6.04 -4.23 12.39
C SER A 69 6.62 -3.28 11.34
N GLU A 70 7.06 -3.82 10.20
CA GLU A 70 7.48 -3.02 9.05
C GLU A 70 6.32 -2.17 8.53
N ARG A 71 5.15 -2.78 8.35
CA ARG A 71 3.94 -2.06 7.93
C ARG A 71 3.50 -1.02 8.95
N PHE A 72 3.66 -1.27 10.25
CA PHE A 72 3.40 -0.28 11.29
C PHE A 72 4.33 0.94 11.17
N THR A 73 5.62 0.70 10.93
CA THR A 73 6.60 1.76 10.72
C THR A 73 6.27 2.60 9.48
N ALA A 74 5.95 1.94 8.36
CA ALA A 74 5.55 2.60 7.12
C ALA A 74 4.25 3.41 7.28
N ALA A 75 3.22 2.82 7.89
CA ALA A 75 1.94 3.49 8.13
C ALA A 75 2.09 4.70 9.06
N SER A 76 2.93 4.59 10.10
CA SER A 76 3.19 5.68 11.05
C SER A 76 3.90 6.85 10.37
N ALA A 77 4.92 6.56 9.54
CA ALA A 77 5.62 7.59 8.77
C ALA A 77 4.68 8.25 7.74
N ALA A 78 3.96 7.46 6.95
CA ALA A 78 3.02 7.97 5.95
C ALA A 78 1.91 8.84 6.57
N LEU A 79 1.40 8.43 7.74
CA LEU A 79 0.40 9.21 8.47
C LEU A 79 0.94 10.56 8.97
N ALA A 80 2.19 10.60 9.45
CA ALA A 80 2.81 11.84 9.91
C ALA A 80 2.99 12.86 8.77
N ASP A 81 3.29 12.37 7.57
CA ASP A 81 3.53 13.19 6.39
C ASP A 81 2.28 13.49 5.56
N ALA A 82 1.16 12.82 5.82
CA ALA A 82 -0.07 12.99 5.04
C ALA A 82 -0.61 14.44 5.11
N ARG A 83 -0.85 15.03 3.92
CA ARG A 83 -1.43 16.38 3.73
C ARG A 83 -2.64 16.37 2.79
N SER A 84 -3.06 15.19 2.33
CA SER A 84 -4.18 15.00 1.42
C SER A 84 -4.96 13.73 1.77
N VAL A 85 -6.23 13.67 1.32
CA VAL A 85 -7.10 12.50 1.51
C VAL A 85 -6.46 11.23 0.92
N LYS A 86 -5.85 11.33 -0.28
CA LYS A 86 -5.13 10.21 -0.93
C LYS A 86 -3.98 9.71 -0.05
N GLN A 87 -3.15 10.60 0.50
CA GLN A 87 -2.05 10.21 1.39
C GLN A 87 -2.53 9.57 2.69
N ALA A 88 -3.62 10.10 3.29
CA ALA A 88 -4.23 9.49 4.47
C ALA A 88 -4.76 8.07 4.17
N HIS A 89 -5.38 7.87 3.00
CA HIS A 89 -5.81 6.54 2.56
C HIS A 89 -4.65 5.57 2.34
N LEU A 90 -3.53 6.03 1.78
CA LEU A 90 -2.33 5.20 1.63
C LEU A 90 -1.79 4.75 3.00
N ALA A 91 -1.71 5.66 3.98
CA ALA A 91 -1.31 5.32 5.34
C ALA A 91 -2.25 4.30 6.00
N ARG A 92 -3.56 4.46 5.79
CA ARG A 92 -4.59 3.51 6.23
C ARG A 92 -4.41 2.14 5.58
N GLU A 93 -4.15 2.06 4.27
CA GLU A 93 -3.93 0.78 3.58
C GLU A 93 -2.69 0.07 4.14
N SER A 94 -1.59 0.78 4.37
CA SER A 94 -0.41 0.20 5.03
C SER A 94 -0.71 -0.35 6.43
N ALA A 95 -1.54 0.35 7.22
CA ALA A 95 -1.95 -0.13 8.54
C ALA A 95 -2.84 -1.39 8.44
N LEU A 96 -3.74 -1.45 7.46
CA LEU A 96 -4.59 -2.61 7.22
C LEU A 96 -3.76 -3.82 6.76
N GLU A 97 -2.77 -3.63 5.89
CA GLU A 97 -1.83 -4.69 5.47
C GLU A 97 -1.11 -5.29 6.68
N GLY A 98 -0.59 -4.44 7.57
CA GLY A 98 0.00 -4.90 8.82
C GLY A 98 -0.97 -5.70 9.70
N LEU A 99 -2.24 -5.30 9.76
CA LEU A 99 -3.26 -6.05 10.51
C LEU A 99 -3.60 -7.40 9.86
N HIS A 100 -3.51 -7.53 8.53
CA HIS A 100 -3.63 -8.82 7.86
C HIS A 100 -2.47 -9.74 8.22
N TYR A 101 -1.24 -9.23 8.31
CA TYR A 101 -0.10 -9.98 8.83
C TYR A 101 -0.27 -10.40 10.29
N VAL A 102 -0.82 -9.53 11.16
CA VAL A 102 -1.18 -9.90 12.55
C VAL A 102 -2.21 -11.03 12.57
N ASN A 103 -3.25 -10.97 11.73
CA ASN A 103 -4.24 -12.04 11.63
C ASN A 103 -3.60 -13.35 11.14
N ALA A 104 -2.67 -13.28 10.20
CA ALA A 104 -1.91 -14.44 9.74
C ALA A 104 -1.05 -15.06 10.85
N ALA A 105 -0.35 -14.23 11.63
CA ALA A 105 0.39 -14.69 12.80
C ALA A 105 -0.52 -15.39 13.82
N ARG A 106 -1.69 -14.81 14.10
CA ARG A 106 -2.70 -15.41 14.98
C ARG A 106 -3.19 -16.76 14.46
N GLU A 107 -3.42 -16.87 13.16
CA GLU A 107 -3.88 -18.12 12.52
C GLU A 107 -2.85 -19.24 12.69
N ILE A 108 -1.56 -18.97 12.40
CA ILE A 108 -0.46 -19.94 12.62
C ILE A 108 -0.41 -20.39 14.07
N MET A 109 -0.52 -19.44 15.01
CA MET A 109 -0.46 -19.70 16.45
C MET A 109 -1.72 -20.37 17.01
N GLY A 110 -2.73 -20.68 16.17
CA GLY A 110 -4.00 -21.25 16.60
C GLY A 110 -4.81 -20.33 17.51
N MET A 111 -4.55 -19.03 17.47
CA MET A 111 -5.27 -18.02 18.25
C MET A 111 -6.61 -17.68 17.58
N PRO A 112 -7.61 -17.19 18.34
CA PRO A 112 -8.84 -16.68 17.75
C PRO A 112 -8.55 -15.61 16.69
N ALA A 113 -9.30 -15.61 15.59
CA ALA A 113 -9.19 -14.57 14.58
C ALA A 113 -9.46 -13.19 15.20
N GLY A 114 -8.71 -12.19 14.77
CA GLY A 114 -8.97 -10.80 15.16
C GLY A 114 -10.32 -10.30 14.63
N PRO A 115 -10.78 -9.13 15.08
CA PRO A 115 -11.97 -8.50 14.49
C PRO A 115 -11.80 -8.35 12.97
N PRO A 116 -12.88 -8.55 12.18
CA PRO A 116 -12.80 -8.54 10.73
C PRO A 116 -12.18 -7.25 10.22
N LEU A 117 -11.31 -7.40 9.22
CA LEU A 117 -10.63 -6.28 8.58
C LEU A 117 -11.32 -5.96 7.26
N PRO A 118 -11.36 -4.67 6.87
CA PRO A 118 -11.65 -4.29 5.50
C PRO A 118 -10.73 -5.03 4.53
N GLU A 119 -11.27 -5.37 3.37
CA GLU A 119 -10.48 -5.92 2.26
C GLU A 119 -9.59 -4.82 1.66
N LEU A 120 -8.30 -5.13 1.49
CA LEU A 120 -7.33 -4.20 0.94
C LEU A 120 -7.65 -3.88 -0.52
N GLU A 121 -7.32 -2.69 -0.99
CA GLU A 121 -7.55 -2.34 -2.40
C GLU A 121 -6.74 -3.24 -3.35
N GLY A 122 -5.47 -3.48 -2.98
CA GLY A 122 -4.59 -4.40 -3.68
C GLY A 122 -5.13 -5.83 -3.68
N GLN A 123 -5.66 -6.29 -2.55
CA GLN A 123 -6.27 -7.62 -2.42
C GLN A 123 -7.54 -7.76 -3.27
N ARG A 124 -8.42 -6.75 -3.31
CA ARG A 124 -9.64 -6.80 -4.12
C ARG A 124 -9.35 -7.07 -5.59
N ARG A 125 -8.28 -6.45 -6.11
CA ARG A 125 -7.83 -6.70 -7.47
C ARG A 125 -7.10 -8.04 -7.57
N ALA A 126 -6.09 -8.27 -6.72
CA ALA A 126 -5.16 -9.39 -6.85
C ALA A 126 -5.79 -10.73 -6.51
N GLY A 127 -6.96 -10.71 -5.87
CA GLY A 127 -7.68 -11.90 -5.54
C GLY A 127 -7.13 -12.64 -4.34
N ARG A 128 -7.58 -13.87 -4.16
CA ARG A 128 -7.14 -14.76 -3.08
C ARG A 128 -7.10 -16.21 -3.52
N VAL A 129 -6.21 -16.97 -2.91
CA VAL A 129 -6.19 -18.43 -2.98
C VAL A 129 -7.47 -18.97 -2.36
N THR A 130 -8.24 -19.76 -3.11
CA THR A 130 -9.51 -20.35 -2.63
C THR A 130 -9.39 -21.82 -2.24
N GLU A 131 -8.33 -22.49 -2.68
CA GLU A 131 -8.14 -23.93 -2.55
C GLU A 131 -6.65 -24.27 -2.51
N GLN A 132 -6.31 -25.34 -1.81
CA GLN A 132 -4.92 -25.80 -1.76
C GLN A 132 -4.51 -26.37 -3.12
N ARG A 133 -3.34 -25.95 -3.61
CA ARG A 133 -2.78 -26.45 -4.87
C ARG A 133 -1.26 -26.50 -4.81
N THR A 134 -0.69 -27.54 -5.42
CA THR A 134 0.75 -27.74 -5.50
C THR A 134 1.17 -27.85 -6.96
N VAL A 135 2.22 -27.12 -7.33
CA VAL A 135 2.81 -27.11 -8.69
C VAL A 135 4.30 -27.36 -8.57
N THR A 136 4.82 -28.20 -9.46
CA THR A 136 6.26 -28.38 -9.67
C THR A 136 6.71 -27.50 -10.83
N GLN A 137 7.67 -26.62 -10.57
CA GLN A 137 8.30 -25.77 -11.58
C GLN A 137 9.31 -26.56 -12.43
N GLU A 138 9.74 -26.00 -13.56
CA GLU A 138 10.67 -26.66 -14.49
C GLU A 138 12.04 -26.98 -13.86
N ASP A 139 12.47 -26.17 -12.88
CA ASP A 139 13.70 -26.36 -12.12
C ASP A 139 13.58 -27.44 -11.02
N GLY A 140 12.41 -28.08 -10.89
CA GLY A 140 12.11 -29.08 -9.87
C GLY A 140 11.60 -28.51 -8.54
N THR A 141 11.52 -27.18 -8.40
CA THR A 141 10.99 -26.54 -7.19
C THR A 141 9.49 -26.83 -7.05
N VAL A 142 9.09 -27.35 -5.89
CA VAL A 142 7.68 -27.62 -5.56
C VAL A 142 7.12 -26.45 -4.76
N VAL A 143 6.09 -25.80 -5.29
CA VAL A 143 5.41 -24.68 -4.64
C VAL A 143 3.98 -25.08 -4.32
N THR A 144 3.56 -24.86 -3.07
CA THR A 144 2.18 -25.07 -2.62
C THR A 144 1.56 -23.72 -2.23
N ALA A 145 0.32 -23.50 -2.65
CA ALA A 145 -0.54 -22.41 -2.19
C ALA A 145 -1.72 -22.97 -1.40
N SER A 146 -2.20 -22.24 -0.39
CA SER A 146 -3.31 -22.64 0.48
C SER A 146 -4.13 -21.43 0.95
N PRO A 147 -5.45 -21.58 1.14
CA PRO A 147 -6.27 -20.56 1.81
C PRO A 147 -6.03 -20.50 3.33
N HIS A 148 -5.41 -21.53 3.92
CA HIS A 148 -5.21 -21.67 5.36
C HIS A 148 -3.74 -21.90 5.73
N ALA A 149 -3.36 -21.42 6.92
CA ALA A 149 -2.03 -21.63 7.47
C ALA A 149 -1.74 -23.12 7.68
N SER A 150 -0.52 -23.55 7.36
CA SER A 150 -0.03 -24.89 7.69
C SER A 150 1.50 -24.91 7.71
N GLU A 151 2.09 -25.97 8.27
CA GLU A 151 3.54 -26.18 8.23
C GLU A 151 4.10 -26.24 6.79
N GLN A 152 3.29 -26.64 5.81
CA GLN A 152 3.68 -26.71 4.40
C GLN A 152 3.65 -25.35 3.69
N THR A 153 2.92 -24.38 4.23
CA THR A 153 2.72 -23.06 3.63
C THR A 153 2.95 -21.96 4.66
N PRO A 154 4.19 -21.77 5.16
CA PRO A 154 4.47 -20.86 6.27
C PRO A 154 4.50 -19.38 5.85
N HIS A 155 4.49 -19.07 4.56
CA HIS A 155 4.62 -17.69 4.07
C HIS A 155 3.26 -17.09 3.72
N TYR A 156 2.82 -16.10 4.49
CA TYR A 156 1.61 -15.37 4.19
C TYR A 156 1.88 -14.17 3.26
N TYR A 157 0.97 -13.94 2.32
CA TYR A 157 0.89 -12.69 1.58
C TYR A 157 -0.54 -12.11 1.66
N PRO A 158 -0.73 -10.82 1.99
CA PRO A 158 -2.05 -10.23 2.17
C PRO A 158 -2.82 -9.98 0.86
N GLY A 159 -2.16 -10.12 -0.29
CA GLY A 159 -2.71 -9.83 -1.61
C GLY A 159 -2.42 -8.41 -2.06
N GLY A 160 -2.05 -8.22 -3.33
CA GLY A 160 -1.61 -6.93 -3.83
C GLY A 160 -0.81 -7.02 -5.12
N ALA A 161 -0.10 -5.94 -5.44
CA ALA A 161 0.79 -5.88 -6.60
C ALA A 161 2.26 -5.90 -6.17
N VAL A 162 3.08 -6.67 -6.89
CA VAL A 162 4.54 -6.67 -6.76
C VAL A 162 5.11 -6.42 -8.15
N ALA A 163 5.90 -5.35 -8.31
CA ALA A 163 6.47 -4.91 -9.59
C ALA A 163 5.42 -4.92 -10.73
N GLY A 164 4.28 -4.28 -10.47
CA GLY A 164 3.17 -4.16 -11.42
C GLY A 164 2.32 -5.43 -11.62
N ARG A 165 2.61 -6.54 -10.95
CA ARG A 165 1.88 -7.82 -11.16
C ARG A 165 1.10 -8.27 -9.93
N PRO A 166 -0.09 -8.89 -10.10
CA PRO A 166 -0.86 -9.39 -8.97
C PRO A 166 -0.18 -10.57 -8.29
N VAL A 167 -0.19 -10.54 -6.97
CA VAL A 167 0.12 -11.69 -6.12
C VAL A 167 -1.14 -11.94 -5.27
N PRO A 168 -1.87 -13.05 -5.48
CA PRO A 168 -3.09 -13.34 -4.73
C PRO A 168 -2.83 -13.48 -3.23
N ALA A 169 -3.80 -13.06 -2.42
CA ALA A 169 -3.73 -13.26 -0.98
C ALA A 169 -3.76 -14.76 -0.63
N GLY A 170 -2.92 -15.19 0.30
CA GLY A 170 -2.91 -16.59 0.73
C GLY A 170 -1.62 -17.02 1.39
N TRP A 171 -1.55 -18.32 1.66
CA TRP A 171 -0.43 -18.99 2.27
C TRP A 171 0.38 -19.77 1.23
N TYR A 172 1.69 -19.68 1.28
CA TYR A 172 2.60 -20.25 0.28
C TYR A 172 3.76 -21.01 0.93
N SER A 173 4.22 -22.07 0.27
CA SER A 173 5.40 -22.84 0.72
C SER A 173 6.72 -22.12 0.52
N THR A 174 6.73 -21.13 -0.39
CA THR A 174 7.85 -20.22 -0.61
C THR A 174 7.31 -18.83 -0.94
N ALA A 175 8.00 -17.79 -0.51
CA ALA A 175 7.69 -16.41 -0.86
C ALA A 175 8.13 -16.10 -2.31
N TRP A 176 7.48 -16.72 -3.28
CA TRP A 176 7.85 -16.66 -4.71
C TRP A 176 7.85 -15.23 -5.31
N TRP A 177 7.15 -14.29 -4.68
CA TRP A 177 7.14 -12.87 -5.04
C TRP A 177 8.35 -12.09 -4.52
N ALA A 178 9.03 -12.58 -3.47
CA ALA A 178 10.05 -11.82 -2.75
C ALA A 178 11.21 -11.35 -3.67
N PRO A 179 11.73 -12.16 -4.61
CA PRO A 179 12.76 -11.68 -5.53
C PRO A 179 12.30 -10.48 -6.39
N ALA A 180 11.06 -10.50 -6.87
CA ALA A 180 10.50 -9.41 -7.67
C ALA A 180 10.24 -8.16 -6.82
N MET A 181 9.86 -8.34 -5.55
CA MET A 181 9.73 -7.24 -4.60
C MET A 181 11.06 -6.54 -4.33
N MET A 182 12.17 -7.30 -4.26
CA MET A 182 13.51 -6.75 -4.03
C MET A 182 14.11 -6.11 -5.29
N THR A 183 13.91 -6.73 -6.46
CA THR A 183 14.60 -6.34 -7.69
C THR A 183 13.76 -5.46 -8.62
N GLY A 184 12.45 -5.37 -8.38
CA GLY A 184 11.50 -4.79 -9.33
C GLY A 184 11.29 -5.61 -10.60
N MET A 185 11.88 -6.81 -10.71
CA MET A 185 11.86 -7.62 -11.93
C MET A 185 11.34 -9.04 -11.66
N TRP A 186 10.49 -9.53 -12.55
CA TRP A 186 9.99 -10.89 -12.52
C TRP A 186 10.85 -11.83 -13.38
N ALA A 187 11.17 -13.01 -12.85
CA ALA A 187 11.79 -14.06 -13.65
C ALA A 187 10.80 -14.58 -14.70
N ALA A 188 11.29 -14.97 -15.88
CA ALA A 188 10.45 -15.52 -16.95
C ALA A 188 9.66 -16.77 -16.49
N SER A 189 10.23 -17.59 -15.62
CA SER A 189 9.58 -18.77 -15.03
C SER A 189 8.35 -18.42 -14.18
N SER A 190 8.27 -17.20 -13.64
CA SER A 190 7.14 -16.75 -12.80
C SER A 190 5.82 -16.76 -13.55
N MET A 191 5.83 -16.53 -14.87
CA MET A 191 4.62 -16.56 -15.69
C MET A 191 4.09 -17.99 -15.85
N LEU A 192 4.99 -18.95 -16.11
CA LEU A 192 4.64 -20.37 -16.21
C LEU A 192 4.13 -20.88 -14.86
N PHE A 193 4.81 -20.51 -13.78
CA PHE A 193 4.36 -20.81 -12.42
C PHE A 193 2.96 -20.23 -12.14
N TYR A 194 2.75 -18.93 -12.40
CA TYR A 194 1.47 -18.28 -12.14
C TYR A 194 0.34 -18.94 -12.92
N SER A 195 0.56 -19.22 -14.21
CA SER A 195 -0.41 -19.92 -15.06
C SER A 195 -0.74 -21.31 -14.49
N ALA A 196 0.27 -22.12 -14.16
CA ALA A 196 0.05 -23.45 -13.61
C ALA A 196 -0.63 -23.43 -12.23
N MET A 197 -0.27 -22.49 -11.37
CA MET A 197 -0.81 -22.38 -10.01
C MET A 197 -2.24 -21.84 -10.02
N PHE A 198 -2.55 -20.82 -10.81
CA PHE A 198 -3.82 -20.10 -10.70
C PHE A 198 -4.80 -20.37 -11.85
N ALA A 199 -4.44 -21.23 -12.82
CA ALA A 199 -5.35 -21.63 -13.88
C ALA A 199 -6.70 -22.14 -13.33
N GLY A 200 -7.78 -21.46 -13.72
CA GLY A 200 -9.16 -21.81 -13.35
C GLY A 200 -9.51 -21.58 -11.87
N MET A 201 -8.61 -21.01 -11.06
CA MET A 201 -8.91 -20.70 -9.67
C MET A 201 -9.84 -19.49 -9.60
N ALA A 202 -10.98 -19.65 -8.94
CA ALA A 202 -11.96 -18.58 -8.83
C ALA A 202 -11.41 -17.44 -7.98
N GLY A 203 -11.59 -16.20 -8.44
CA GLY A 203 -11.21 -15.02 -7.67
C GLY A 203 -9.72 -14.71 -7.67
N THR A 204 -8.92 -15.29 -8.57
CA THR A 204 -7.56 -14.84 -8.89
C THR A 204 -7.49 -14.29 -10.32
N PRO A 205 -6.68 -13.26 -10.61
CA PRO A 205 -6.47 -12.76 -11.97
C PRO A 205 -5.97 -13.85 -12.91
N SER A 206 -6.35 -13.76 -14.18
CA SER A 206 -5.86 -14.65 -15.22
C SER A 206 -4.35 -14.48 -15.46
N ALA A 207 -3.72 -15.49 -16.06
CA ALA A 207 -2.30 -15.40 -16.43
C ALA A 207 -2.01 -14.24 -17.39
N ALA A 208 -2.97 -13.87 -18.26
CA ALA A 208 -2.84 -12.72 -19.16
C ALA A 208 -2.86 -11.39 -18.39
N GLU A 209 -3.72 -11.25 -17.37
CA GLU A 209 -3.73 -10.07 -16.49
C GLU A 209 -2.44 -9.97 -15.66
N PHE A 210 -1.91 -11.11 -15.21
CA PHE A 210 -0.59 -11.16 -14.57
C PHE A 210 0.53 -10.75 -15.54
N GLU A 211 0.46 -11.18 -16.80
CA GLU A 211 1.43 -10.84 -17.85
C GLU A 211 1.42 -9.36 -18.20
N ALA A 212 0.24 -8.75 -18.28
CA ALA A 212 0.07 -7.35 -18.64
C ALA A 212 0.83 -6.38 -17.72
N GLY A 213 0.97 -6.72 -16.43
CA GLY A 213 1.85 -5.98 -15.52
C GLY A 213 1.39 -4.56 -15.16
N ASP A 214 0.10 -4.25 -15.32
CA ASP A 214 -0.51 -2.94 -14.99
C ASP A 214 -1.41 -3.02 -13.74
N PHE A 215 -0.91 -3.73 -12.73
CA PHE A 215 -1.67 -4.01 -11.50
C PHE A 215 -1.48 -2.95 -10.41
N GLY A 216 -0.54 -2.02 -10.62
CA GLY A 216 0.02 -1.14 -9.58
C GLY A 216 -0.44 0.32 -9.59
N ASP A 217 -1.26 0.76 -10.54
CA ASP A 217 -1.63 2.18 -10.65
C ASP A 217 -2.71 2.63 -9.65
N ALA A 218 -2.44 2.47 -8.35
CA ALA A 218 -3.17 3.13 -7.27
C ALA A 218 -2.23 3.92 -6.32
N GLY A 219 -0.91 3.72 -6.42
CA GLY A 219 0.09 4.38 -5.55
C GLY A 219 1.28 5.02 -6.27
N ALA A 220 1.46 4.78 -7.58
CA ALA A 220 2.58 5.35 -8.36
C ALA A 220 2.30 6.77 -8.89
N ASP A 221 1.04 7.20 -8.90
CA ASP A 221 0.63 8.54 -9.31
C ASP A 221 0.76 9.57 -8.16
N ALA A 222 1.89 9.51 -7.45
CA ALA A 222 2.35 10.52 -6.51
C ALA A 222 3.49 11.38 -7.12
N GLY A 223 3.84 11.15 -8.39
CA GLY A 223 4.92 11.82 -9.10
C GLY A 223 4.52 12.63 -10.34
N ASP A 224 3.26 12.57 -10.80
CA ASP A 224 2.83 13.21 -12.06
C ASP A 224 1.67 14.22 -11.88
N MET A 225 1.78 15.10 -10.87
CA MET A 225 1.06 16.37 -10.86
C MET A 225 2.05 17.51 -10.99
N GLY A 226 2.52 17.72 -12.23
CA GLY A 226 3.44 18.80 -12.57
C GLY A 226 3.33 19.30 -14.01
N ASP A 227 2.24 19.03 -14.73
CA ASP A 227 1.95 19.68 -16.02
C ASP A 227 0.54 20.31 -16.00
N MET A 228 0.43 21.46 -15.34
CA MET A 228 -0.63 22.43 -15.63
C MET A 228 0.00 23.61 -16.36
N GLY A 229 -0.42 23.76 -17.62
CA GLY A 229 0.06 24.80 -18.52
C GLY A 229 -0.07 26.23 -17.98
N GLU A 230 1.01 26.98 -18.23
CA GLU A 230 1.04 28.34 -18.77
C GLU A 230 -0.10 29.31 -18.39
N ALA A 231 0.10 30.11 -17.35
CA ALA A 231 -0.29 31.53 -17.32
C ALA A 231 0.29 32.28 -16.09
N GLY A 232 1.20 33.22 -16.35
CA GLY A 232 1.28 34.50 -15.61
C GLY A 232 2.22 34.59 -14.40
N ASP A 233 3.44 35.04 -14.66
CA ASP A 233 4.22 36.03 -13.89
C ASP A 233 3.86 36.29 -12.41
N MET A 234 4.66 35.76 -11.48
CA MET A 234 5.05 36.46 -10.25
C MET A 234 6.31 35.84 -9.63
N GLY A 235 7.40 36.61 -9.65
CA GLY A 235 8.37 36.84 -8.57
C GLY A 235 8.87 35.67 -7.69
N GLU A 236 10.11 35.28 -7.95
CA GLU A 236 11.20 35.06 -6.97
C GLU A 236 10.87 34.29 -5.66
N ALA A 237 11.12 32.98 -5.67
CA ALA A 237 11.39 32.20 -4.47
C ALA A 237 12.54 31.23 -4.76
N GLY A 238 13.71 31.55 -4.18
CA GLY A 238 14.87 30.67 -4.18
C GLY A 238 14.72 29.55 -3.14
N ASP A 239 15.14 28.37 -3.57
CA ASP A 239 15.69 27.26 -2.79
C ASP A 239 14.76 26.52 -1.80
N VAL A 240 14.15 25.43 -2.30
CA VAL A 240 13.93 24.21 -1.52
C VAL A 240 14.24 23.01 -2.41
N GLY A 241 15.40 22.40 -2.16
CA GLY A 241 15.87 21.21 -2.86
C GLY A 241 14.89 20.04 -2.76
N GLY A 242 14.42 19.58 -3.93
CA GLY A 242 13.71 18.31 -4.10
C GLY A 242 14.70 17.24 -4.53
N GLY A 243 15.01 16.34 -3.60
CA GLY A 243 15.83 15.16 -3.87
C GLY A 243 15.34 14.01 -3.00
N PHE A 244 14.27 13.36 -3.43
CA PHE A 244 13.86 12.08 -2.85
C PHE A 244 13.77 11.06 -3.98
N PHE A 245 14.75 10.15 -3.96
CA PHE A 245 14.94 8.94 -4.76
C PHE A 245 15.65 9.11 -6.11
N ASP A 246 16.96 9.35 -6.04
CA ASP A 246 17.91 8.75 -6.99
C ASP A 246 18.34 7.38 -6.45
N GLY A 247 18.24 6.37 -7.29
CA GLY A 247 18.62 5.00 -6.96
C GLY A 247 20.12 4.82 -7.06
N GLY A 248 20.75 4.38 -5.98
CA GLY A 248 22.09 3.84 -6.03
C GLY A 248 22.93 4.16 -4.80
N ASP A 249 23.50 3.10 -4.24
CA ASP A 249 24.66 3.09 -3.34
C ASP A 249 24.41 3.21 -1.82
N MET A 250 24.20 2.05 -1.20
CA MET A 250 24.77 1.78 0.12
C MET A 250 25.57 0.47 0.06
N GLY A 251 26.63 0.46 -0.76
CA GLY A 251 27.79 -0.38 -0.51
C GLY A 251 28.83 0.41 0.29
N GLY A 252 28.94 0.19 1.59
CA GLY A 252 29.94 0.93 2.38
C GLY A 252 30.08 0.53 3.84
N GLY A 253 30.93 -0.47 4.08
CA GLY A 253 31.85 -0.57 5.24
C GLY A 253 31.29 -0.33 6.64
N PHE A 254 30.91 -1.41 7.33
CA PHE A 254 30.90 -1.43 8.79
C PHE A 254 32.35 -1.56 9.31
N ASP A 255 32.96 -0.42 9.68
CA ASP A 255 34.07 -0.37 10.63
C ASP A 255 33.56 0.27 11.92
N PHE A 256 33.22 -0.56 12.90
CA PHE A 256 33.06 -0.14 14.29
C PHE A 256 34.12 -0.86 15.12
N GLY A 257 35.33 -0.30 15.08
CA GLY A 257 36.35 -0.54 16.08
C GLY A 257 35.88 -0.08 17.47
N GLY A 258 36.04 -0.99 18.43
CA GLY A 258 36.56 -0.71 19.78
C GLY A 258 35.71 0.15 20.71
N PHE A 259 34.94 -0.50 21.57
CA PHE A 259 34.77 -0.04 22.95
C PHE A 259 34.96 -1.22 23.91
N ASP A 260 36.08 -1.15 24.62
CA ASP A 260 36.45 -1.90 25.82
C ASP A 260 35.76 -1.23 27.01
N PHE A 261 34.88 -1.94 27.73
CA PHE A 261 34.58 -1.89 29.19
C PHE A 261 33.64 -3.04 29.57
#